data_AF-A0A6I9YQH7-F1
#
_entry.id   AF-A0A6I9YQH7-F1
#
_cell.length_a   1.000
_cell.length_b   1.000
_cell.length_c   1.000
_cell.angle_alpha   90.00
_cell.angle_beta   90.00
_cell.angle_gamma   90.00
#
_symmetry.space_group_name_H-M   'P 1'
#
loop_
_entity.id
_entity.type
_entity.pdbx_description
1 polymer ?
#
loop_
_entity_poly.entity_id
_entity_poly.type
_entity_poly.pdbx_seq_one_letter_code
_entity_poly.pdbx_strand_id
1 'polypeptide(L)'
;MWFGLQTTENLKFYAISSRFKPFSNKGKTLVIQYTVKHEQKIDCGGGYVKLFPSNLNQKNMNGESLYYIMFGPDICGSDTKKVHIILNYKNKVYPVKKQIRCKVDGFTHLYTLVLKSDHTYKVKIDNKVVISGILEDDWDFLPPRRINDPAVKKPENWDDEAEIDDPEDTKPEVML
;
A
#
# COMPACT_ATOMS: atom_id res chain seq x y z
N MET A 1 20.69 20.77 18.49
CA MET A 1 21.23 20.07 17.29
C MET A 1 20.60 18.69 17.27
N TRP A 2 19.72 18.41 16.31
CA TRP A 2 19.08 17.11 16.18
C TRP A 2 19.97 16.23 15.31
N PHE A 3 20.52 15.16 15.88
CA PHE A 3 21.33 14.19 15.14
C PHE A 3 20.42 13.11 14.57
N GLY A 4 20.58 12.82 13.28
CA GLY A 4 19.84 11.78 12.57
C GLY A 4 20.54 11.47 11.25
N LEU A 5 20.17 10.35 10.63
CA LEU A 5 20.63 10.03 9.29
C LEU A 5 19.96 11.00 8.29
N GLN A 6 20.77 11.64 7.46
CA GLN A 6 20.31 12.62 6.47
C GLN A 6 20.94 12.33 5.10
N THR A 7 20.11 12.38 4.06
CA THR A 7 20.54 12.35 2.67
C THR A 7 21.12 13.72 2.28
N THR A 8 22.24 13.73 1.55
CA THR A 8 23.01 14.97 1.28
C THR A 8 22.98 15.41 -0.18
N GLU A 9 22.84 14.47 -1.11
CA GLU A 9 22.79 14.68 -2.55
C GLU A 9 21.36 14.61 -3.10
N ASN A 10 21.05 15.52 -4.01
CA ASN A 10 19.80 15.53 -4.78
C ASN A 10 19.82 14.46 -5.88
N LEU A 11 18.65 13.96 -6.27
CA LEU A 11 18.46 13.03 -7.40
C LEU A 11 19.32 11.74 -7.29
N LYS A 12 19.49 11.23 -6.07
CA LYS A 12 20.21 9.98 -5.79
C LYS A 12 19.30 8.95 -5.13
N PHE A 13 19.59 7.68 -5.40
CA PHE A 13 19.06 6.56 -4.62
C PHE A 13 19.95 6.33 -3.40
N TYR A 14 19.33 6.10 -2.25
CA TYR A 14 20.01 5.78 -1.00
C TYR A 14 19.69 4.35 -0.58
N ALA A 15 20.72 3.64 -0.14
CA ALA A 15 20.62 2.29 0.36
C ALA A 15 21.51 2.15 1.60
N ILE A 16 20.89 2.12 2.77
CA ILE A 16 21.57 1.88 4.05
C ILE A 16 20.78 0.83 4.82
N SER A 17 21.48 -0.04 5.54
CA SER A 17 20.85 -1.06 6.36
C SER A 17 21.67 -1.32 7.60
N SER A 18 21.00 -1.79 8.65
CA SER A 18 21.63 -2.23 9.89
C SER A 18 21.06 -3.58 10.29
N ARG A 19 21.91 -4.47 10.83
CA ARG A 19 21.47 -5.76 11.35
C ARG A 19 21.02 -5.62 12.79
N PHE A 20 20.05 -6.44 13.14
CA PHE A 20 19.61 -6.68 14.50
C PHE A 20 19.45 -8.19 14.71
N LYS A 21 19.27 -8.62 15.96
CA LYS A 21 19.08 -10.03 16.30
C LYS A 21 17.85 -10.58 15.53
N PRO A 22 18.01 -11.63 14.72
CA PRO A 22 16.88 -12.22 13.99
C PRO A 22 15.76 -12.64 14.94
N PHE A 23 14.51 -12.43 14.52
CA PHE A 23 13.34 -12.81 15.28
C PHE A 23 12.18 -13.20 14.36
N SER A 24 11.15 -13.81 14.93
CA SER A 24 9.85 -14.05 14.29
C SER A 24 8.75 -13.38 15.10
N ASN A 25 7.74 -12.83 14.41
CA ASN A 25 6.52 -12.30 15.02
C ASN A 25 5.38 -13.34 15.08
N LYS A 26 5.65 -14.63 14.86
CA LYS A 26 4.63 -15.68 14.98
C LYS A 26 4.00 -15.66 16.38
N GLY A 27 2.68 -15.49 16.43
CA GLY A 27 1.92 -15.40 17.69
C GLY A 27 2.21 -14.13 18.52
N LYS A 28 2.87 -13.13 17.95
CA LYS A 28 3.25 -11.88 18.63
C LYS A 28 2.88 -10.66 17.81
N THR A 29 2.70 -9.53 18.48
CA THR A 29 2.56 -8.24 17.80
C THR A 29 3.94 -7.73 17.34
N LEU A 30 4.02 -7.31 16.09
CA LEU A 30 5.16 -6.58 15.54
C LEU A 30 4.82 -5.08 15.51
N VAL A 31 5.73 -4.26 16.02
CA VAL A 31 5.64 -2.79 15.97
C VAL A 31 6.87 -2.25 15.24
N ILE A 32 6.65 -1.44 14.21
CA ILE A 32 7.69 -0.72 13.48
C ILE A 32 7.40 0.76 13.67
N GLN A 33 8.34 1.50 14.24
CA GLN A 33 8.17 2.92 14.53
C GLN A 33 9.46 3.69 14.26
N TYR A 34 9.35 4.82 13.56
CA TYR A 34 10.46 5.71 13.29
C TYR A 34 9.96 7.12 12.94
N THR A 35 10.86 8.09 12.98
CA THR A 35 10.57 9.48 12.64
C THR A 35 11.21 9.86 11.31
N VAL A 36 10.51 10.67 10.52
CA VAL A 36 11.02 11.27 9.28
C VAL A 36 10.75 12.76 9.31
N LYS A 37 11.69 13.55 8.81
CA LYS A 37 11.55 15.00 8.63
C LYS A 37 11.96 15.37 7.21
N HIS A 38 11.05 15.97 6.45
CA HIS A 38 11.34 16.48 5.11
C HIS A 38 11.55 17.99 5.12
N GLU A 39 12.58 18.45 5.82
CA GLU A 39 12.82 19.89 6.03
C GLU A 39 13.15 20.66 4.75
N GLN A 40 13.68 19.97 3.74
CA GLN A 40 14.01 20.53 2.43
C GLN A 40 12.78 20.76 1.55
N LYS A 41 11.56 20.46 2.04
CA LYS A 41 10.30 20.55 1.29
C LYS A 41 10.39 19.83 -0.06
N ILE A 42 10.66 18.53 0.01
CA ILE A 42 10.86 17.70 -1.19
C ILE A 42 9.60 17.64 -2.06
N ASP A 43 9.79 17.72 -3.38
CA ASP A 43 8.72 17.49 -4.36
C ASP A 43 8.62 16.01 -4.75
N CYS A 44 9.73 15.28 -4.75
CA CYS A 44 9.76 13.84 -4.97
C CYS A 44 10.89 13.15 -4.19
N GLY A 45 10.54 12.15 -3.37
CA GLY A 45 11.44 11.34 -2.56
C GLY A 45 10.70 10.44 -1.58
N GLY A 46 11.28 9.27 -1.33
CA GLY A 46 10.78 8.28 -0.38
C GLY A 46 11.39 8.44 1.02
N GLY A 47 10.58 8.30 2.05
CA GLY A 47 11.00 8.29 3.46
C GLY A 47 10.71 6.95 4.15
N TYR A 48 10.56 5.86 3.41
CA TYR A 48 10.17 4.55 3.92
C TYR A 48 11.32 3.67 4.36
N VAL A 49 11.03 2.70 5.24
CA VAL A 49 11.95 1.65 5.66
C VAL A 49 11.52 0.29 5.11
N LYS A 50 12.48 -0.62 4.96
CA LYS A 50 12.25 -2.02 4.58
C LYS A 50 12.77 -2.97 5.67
N LEU A 51 11.99 -3.98 6.01
CA LEU A 51 12.43 -5.12 6.84
C LEU A 51 12.77 -6.29 5.93
N PHE A 52 14.01 -6.76 6.04
CA PHE A 52 14.56 -7.81 5.18
C PHE A 52 14.69 -9.15 5.91
N PRO A 53 14.75 -10.27 5.17
CA PRO A 53 15.18 -11.55 5.69
C PRO A 53 16.56 -11.50 6.36
N SER A 54 16.80 -12.38 7.34
CA SER A 54 18.07 -12.42 8.09
C SER A 54 19.28 -12.73 7.20
N ASN A 55 19.07 -13.43 6.08
CA ASN A 55 20.09 -13.83 5.11
C ASN A 55 20.36 -12.79 4.02
N LEU A 56 19.80 -11.57 4.10
CA LEU A 56 20.11 -10.49 3.16
C LEU A 56 21.64 -10.25 3.09
N ASN A 57 22.20 -10.20 1.89
CA ASN A 57 23.55 -9.67 1.68
C ASN A 57 23.50 -8.13 1.59
N GLN A 58 23.84 -7.45 2.70
CA GLN A 58 23.78 -5.98 2.78
C GLN A 58 24.70 -5.26 1.78
N LYS A 59 25.80 -5.89 1.36
CA LYS A 59 26.73 -5.30 0.37
C LYS A 59 26.11 -5.18 -1.02
N ASN A 60 25.16 -6.06 -1.34
CA ASN A 60 24.49 -6.12 -2.65
C ASN A 60 23.02 -5.66 -2.54
N MET A 61 22.63 -5.02 -1.43
CA MET A 61 21.26 -4.59 -1.20
C MET A 61 20.88 -3.47 -2.17
N ASN A 62 19.71 -3.60 -2.80
CA ASN A 62 19.19 -2.65 -3.78
C ASN A 62 17.65 -2.61 -3.74
N GLY A 63 17.03 -1.91 -4.70
CA GLY A 63 15.56 -1.77 -4.79
C GLY A 63 14.80 -3.08 -4.97
N GLU A 64 15.41 -4.07 -5.63
CA GLU A 64 14.85 -5.38 -5.99
C GLU A 64 15.05 -6.45 -4.92
N SER A 65 15.90 -6.17 -3.93
CA SER A 65 16.18 -7.09 -2.84
C SER A 65 14.90 -7.49 -2.10
N LEU A 66 14.70 -8.80 -1.92
CA LEU A 66 13.53 -9.35 -1.22
C LEU A 66 13.38 -8.75 0.17
N TYR A 67 12.24 -8.11 0.44
CA TYR A 67 11.86 -7.61 1.76
C TYR A 67 10.55 -8.26 2.21
N TYR A 68 10.34 -8.35 3.52
CA TYR A 68 9.08 -8.79 4.11
C TYR A 68 8.06 -7.67 4.22
N ILE A 69 8.52 -6.48 4.62
CA ILE A 69 7.66 -5.32 4.87
C ILE A 69 8.35 -4.07 4.34
N MET A 70 7.62 -3.23 3.62
CA MET A 70 8.01 -1.85 3.31
C MET A 70 6.98 -0.90 3.90
N PHE A 71 7.41 0.04 4.73
CA PHE A 71 6.54 0.94 5.48
C PHE A 71 7.08 2.36 5.52
N GLY A 72 6.25 3.35 5.17
CA GLY A 72 6.59 4.76 5.35
C GLY A 72 6.06 5.73 4.30
N PRO A 73 6.31 7.04 4.46
CA PRO A 73 5.86 8.05 3.53
C PRO A 73 6.63 7.99 2.20
N ASP A 74 5.93 8.35 1.14
CA ASP A 74 6.46 8.53 -0.20
C ASP A 74 5.75 9.70 -0.87
N ILE A 75 6.57 10.66 -1.31
CA ILE A 75 6.13 11.92 -1.90
C ILE A 75 6.67 11.93 -3.32
N CYS A 76 5.84 12.16 -4.32
CA CYS A 76 6.27 12.45 -5.68
C CYS A 76 5.17 13.22 -6.42
N GLY A 77 5.41 14.52 -6.61
CA GLY A 77 4.48 15.44 -7.26
C GLY A 77 3.17 15.62 -6.49
N SER A 78 2.11 16.00 -7.20
CA SER A 78 0.74 16.10 -6.67
C SER A 78 0.13 14.74 -6.35
N ASP A 79 0.48 13.74 -7.16
CA ASP A 79 -0.31 12.51 -7.29
C ASP A 79 0.10 11.45 -6.25
N THR A 80 1.39 11.44 -5.85
CA THR A 80 1.91 10.50 -4.87
C THR A 80 2.22 11.23 -3.58
N LYS A 81 1.30 11.19 -2.61
CA LYS A 81 1.51 11.70 -1.24
C LYS A 81 0.98 10.70 -0.23
N LYS A 82 1.54 9.50 -0.21
CA LYS A 82 0.96 8.37 0.53
C LYS A 82 1.95 7.71 1.49
N VAL A 83 1.42 6.98 2.46
CA VAL A 83 2.18 6.06 3.29
C VAL A 83 2.07 4.67 2.66
N HIS A 84 3.19 4.12 2.20
CA HIS A 84 3.25 2.74 1.74
C HIS A 84 3.16 1.78 2.92
N ILE A 85 2.42 0.71 2.71
CA ILE A 85 2.43 -0.49 3.54
C ILE A 85 2.37 -1.67 2.58
N ILE A 86 3.53 -2.26 2.31
CA ILE A 86 3.65 -3.36 1.36
C ILE A 86 4.10 -4.58 2.13
N LEU A 87 3.33 -5.66 2.01
CA LEU A 87 3.61 -6.94 2.66
C LEU A 87 4.03 -7.95 1.60
N ASN A 88 5.05 -8.74 1.92
CA ASN A 88 5.42 -9.87 1.10
C ASN A 88 4.73 -11.14 1.61
N TYR A 89 3.96 -11.78 0.74
CA TYR A 89 3.33 -13.06 0.99
C TYR A 89 3.62 -14.00 -0.17
N LYS A 90 4.13 -15.21 0.13
CA LYS A 90 4.50 -16.21 -0.87
C LYS A 90 5.38 -15.65 -2.01
N ASN A 91 6.40 -14.86 -1.66
CA ASN A 91 7.35 -14.21 -2.58
C ASN A 91 6.73 -13.19 -3.54
N LYS A 92 5.50 -12.74 -3.29
CA LYS A 92 4.85 -11.64 -4.01
C LYS A 92 4.58 -10.48 -3.07
N VAL A 93 4.80 -9.27 -3.57
CA VAL A 93 4.55 -8.03 -2.83
C VAL A 93 3.11 -7.56 -3.05
N TYR A 94 2.46 -7.17 -1.97
CA TYR A 94 1.08 -6.70 -1.98
C TYR A 94 1.01 -5.34 -1.27
N PRO A 95 0.72 -4.26 -1.98
CA PRO A 95 0.44 -2.97 -1.36
C PRO A 95 -0.94 -3.00 -0.67
N VAL A 96 -1.07 -2.22 0.39
CA VAL A 96 -2.38 -1.97 1.02
C VAL A 96 -3.32 -1.27 0.04
N LYS A 97 -4.59 -1.68 0.03
CA LYS A 97 -5.63 -1.07 -0.82
C LYS A 97 -5.95 0.37 -0.39
N LYS A 98 -6.02 0.57 0.92
CA LYS A 98 -6.42 1.84 1.51
C LYS A 98 -5.33 2.89 1.31
N GLN A 99 -5.71 4.04 0.77
CA GLN A 99 -4.82 5.17 0.63
C GLN A 99 -4.68 5.91 1.97
N ILE A 100 -3.44 6.09 2.42
CA ILE A 100 -3.11 6.80 3.65
C ILE A 100 -2.30 8.01 3.26
N ARG A 101 -2.80 9.22 3.50
CA ARG A 101 -2.08 10.44 3.16
C ARG A 101 -0.91 10.66 4.11
N CYS A 102 0.28 10.89 3.56
CA CYS A 102 1.45 11.25 4.36
C CYS A 102 1.46 12.75 4.72
N LYS A 103 2.28 13.12 5.69
CA LYS A 103 2.55 14.51 6.05
C LYS A 103 3.59 15.08 5.09
N VAL A 104 3.36 16.30 4.64
CA VAL A 104 4.19 16.99 3.62
C VAL A 104 4.64 18.36 4.10
N ASP A 105 4.49 18.64 5.39
CA ASP A 105 5.05 19.82 6.00
C ASP A 105 6.55 19.59 6.35
N GLY A 106 7.25 20.66 6.71
CA GLY A 106 8.68 20.60 7.03
C GLY A 106 9.00 20.07 8.43
N PHE A 107 8.00 19.58 9.18
CA PHE A 107 8.17 19.10 10.54
C PHE A 107 8.56 17.62 10.60
N THR A 108 8.92 17.19 11.80
CA THR A 108 9.23 15.79 12.08
C THR A 108 7.94 15.06 12.39
N HIS A 109 7.69 13.94 11.73
CA HIS A 109 6.53 13.09 11.96
C HIS A 109 6.93 11.69 12.37
N LEU A 110 6.17 11.14 13.31
CA LEU A 110 6.34 9.78 13.83
C LEU A 110 5.39 8.83 13.10
N TYR A 111 5.94 7.86 12.38
CA TYR A 111 5.17 6.83 11.68
C TYR A 111 5.25 5.52 12.47
N THR A 112 4.10 4.90 12.73
CA THR A 112 4.01 3.62 13.45
C THR A 112 3.13 2.64 12.68
N LEU A 113 3.65 1.44 12.41
CA LEU A 113 2.89 0.29 11.94
C LEU A 113 2.83 -0.75 13.06
N VAL A 114 1.63 -1.21 13.38
CA VAL A 114 1.37 -2.30 14.32
C VAL A 114 0.69 -3.43 13.56
N LEU A 115 1.33 -4.61 13.54
CA LEU A 115 0.78 -5.85 12.98
C LEU A 115 0.56 -6.83 14.13
N LYS A 116 -0.68 -7.29 14.30
CA LYS A 116 -1.04 -8.20 15.39
C LYS A 116 -1.17 -9.64 14.91
N SER A 117 -1.13 -10.57 15.86
CA SER A 117 -1.31 -12.00 15.61
C SER A 117 -2.75 -12.41 15.32
N ASP A 118 -3.73 -11.53 15.59
CA ASP A 118 -5.16 -11.71 15.29
C ASP A 118 -5.52 -11.25 13.85
N HIS A 119 -4.52 -11.10 12.98
CA HIS A 119 -4.64 -10.61 11.60
C HIS A 119 -5.16 -9.17 11.47
N THR A 120 -5.11 -8.38 12.54
CA THR A 120 -5.41 -6.94 12.48
C THR A 120 -4.14 -6.10 12.35
N TYR A 121 -4.30 -4.90 11.79
CA TYR A 121 -3.25 -3.90 11.75
C TYR A 121 -3.74 -2.53 12.16
N LYS A 122 -2.79 -1.66 12.51
CA LYS A 122 -3.03 -0.26 12.86
C LYS A 122 -1.86 0.59 12.41
N VAL A 123 -2.16 1.76 11.88
CA VAL A 123 -1.15 2.76 11.54
C VAL A 123 -1.41 4.01 12.37
N LYS A 124 -0.33 4.57 12.89
CA LYS A 124 -0.36 5.86 13.57
C LYS A 124 0.58 6.84 12.88
N ILE A 125 0.14 8.09 12.83
CA ILE A 125 0.97 9.24 12.51
C ILE A 125 0.90 10.18 13.71
N ASP A 126 2.05 10.53 14.28
CA ASP A 126 2.16 11.38 15.47
C ASP A 126 1.32 10.85 16.65
N ASN A 127 1.42 9.53 16.88
CA ASN A 127 0.67 8.76 17.87
C ASN A 127 -0.86 8.74 17.70
N LYS A 128 -1.42 9.40 16.67
CA LYS A 128 -2.84 9.35 16.33
C LYS A 128 -3.10 8.22 15.35
N VAL A 129 -4.12 7.41 15.63
CA VAL A 129 -4.54 6.34 14.70
C VAL A 129 -5.12 6.99 13.46
N VAL A 130 -4.52 6.71 12.31
CA VAL A 130 -5.00 7.20 11.01
C VAL A 130 -5.75 6.10 10.25
N ILE A 131 -5.42 4.84 10.50
CA ILE A 131 -6.12 3.70 9.92
C ILE A 131 -5.96 2.46 10.81
N SER A 132 -6.95 1.58 10.73
CA SER A 132 -6.88 0.21 11.24
C SER A 132 -7.79 -0.69 10.42
N GLY A 133 -7.54 -1.98 10.46
CA GLY A 133 -8.36 -2.95 9.75
C GLY A 133 -7.85 -4.38 9.92
N ILE A 134 -8.36 -5.26 9.07
CA ILE A 134 -8.01 -6.66 8.98
C ILE A 134 -7.15 -6.84 7.73
N LEU A 135 -6.06 -7.60 7.84
CA LEU A 135 -5.11 -7.79 6.74
C LEU A 135 -5.76 -8.42 5.50
N GLU A 136 -6.67 -9.37 5.69
CA GLU A 136 -7.35 -10.09 4.60
C GLU A 136 -8.26 -9.18 3.76
N ASP A 137 -8.83 -8.15 4.37
CA ASP A 137 -9.75 -7.24 3.69
C ASP A 137 -8.98 -6.15 2.92
N ASP A 138 -7.86 -5.69 3.50
CA ASP A 138 -7.08 -4.54 3.04
C ASP A 138 -5.89 -4.89 2.13
N TRP A 139 -5.64 -6.17 1.88
CA TRP A 139 -4.64 -6.66 0.92
C TRP A 139 -5.17 -7.84 0.08
N ASP A 140 -4.78 -7.88 -1.19
CA ASP A 140 -5.17 -8.95 -2.14
C ASP A 140 -4.21 -10.14 -2.18
N PHE A 141 -3.75 -10.62 -1.02
CA PHE A 141 -2.83 -11.76 -0.95
C PHE A 141 -3.54 -13.12 -0.78
N LEU A 142 -4.84 -13.12 -0.51
CA LEU A 142 -5.68 -14.32 -0.48
C LEU A 142 -6.65 -14.36 -1.67
N PRO A 143 -7.06 -15.56 -2.11
CA PRO A 143 -8.16 -15.70 -3.05
C PRO A 143 -9.46 -15.07 -2.51
N PRO A 144 -10.40 -14.68 -3.41
CA PRO A 144 -11.72 -14.21 -3.01
C PRO A 144 -12.44 -15.22 -2.11
N ARG A 145 -13.13 -14.73 -1.08
CA ARG A 145 -13.96 -15.58 -0.20
C ARG A 145 -15.14 -16.23 -0.92
N ARG A 146 -15.58 -15.64 -2.04
CA ARG A 146 -16.67 -16.10 -2.88
C ARG A 146 -16.25 -16.04 -4.35
N ILE A 147 -16.61 -17.05 -5.12
CA ILE A 147 -16.47 -17.10 -6.57
C ILE A 147 -17.88 -17.22 -7.18
N ASN A 148 -18.08 -16.70 -8.38
CA ASN A 148 -19.32 -16.96 -9.12
C ASN A 148 -19.39 -18.45 -9.45
N ASP A 149 -20.59 -19.02 -9.38
CA ASP A 149 -20.79 -20.43 -9.71
C ASP A 149 -20.55 -20.65 -11.22
N PRO A 150 -19.54 -21.43 -11.61
CA PRO A 150 -19.22 -21.68 -13.02
C PRO A 150 -20.31 -22.48 -13.75
N ALA A 151 -21.23 -23.13 -13.03
CA ALA A 151 -22.38 -23.84 -13.62
C ALA A 151 -23.53 -22.88 -13.98
N VAL A 152 -23.56 -21.68 -13.42
CA VAL A 152 -24.61 -20.70 -13.70
C VAL A 152 -24.33 -20.06 -15.07
N LYS A 153 -25.16 -20.41 -16.05
CA LYS A 153 -25.22 -19.73 -17.34
C LYS A 153 -26.32 -18.69 -17.29
N LYS A 154 -26.09 -17.57 -17.97
CA LYS A 154 -27.15 -16.59 -18.26
C LYS A 154 -28.30 -17.34 -18.97
N PRO A 155 -29.56 -17.25 -18.48
CA PRO A 155 -30.66 -17.99 -19.09
C PRO A 155 -30.99 -17.42 -20.48
N GLU A 156 -31.56 -18.26 -21.36
CA GLU A 156 -31.80 -17.89 -22.78
C GLU A 156 -32.74 -16.69 -22.94
N ASN A 157 -33.65 -16.48 -21.99
CA ASN A 157 -34.63 -15.39 -21.99
C ASN A 157 -34.14 -14.12 -21.27
N TRP A 158 -32.84 -14.02 -20.98
CA TRP A 158 -32.29 -12.87 -20.28
C TRP A 158 -31.98 -11.75 -21.25
N ASP A 159 -32.80 -10.72 -21.15
CA ASP A 159 -32.69 -9.49 -21.92
C ASP A 159 -31.63 -8.55 -21.32
N ASP A 160 -30.67 -8.12 -22.15
CA ASP A 160 -29.67 -7.11 -21.78
C ASP A 160 -29.99 -5.75 -22.41
N GLU A 161 -31.04 -5.63 -23.22
CA GLU A 161 -31.40 -4.38 -23.88
C GLU A 161 -31.95 -3.39 -22.84
N ALA A 162 -31.19 -2.31 -22.62
CA ALA A 162 -31.55 -1.25 -21.68
C ALA A 162 -32.68 -0.35 -22.22
N GLU A 163 -32.82 -0.30 -23.54
CA GLU A 163 -33.84 0.44 -24.27
C GLU A 163 -34.46 -0.51 -25.28
N ILE A 164 -35.79 -0.50 -25.37
CA ILE A 164 -36.57 -1.25 -26.36
C ILE A 164 -37.33 -0.26 -27.24
N ASP A 165 -37.48 -0.58 -28.51
CA ASP A 165 -38.32 0.21 -29.42
C ASP A 165 -39.76 0.21 -28.91
N ASP A 166 -40.40 1.37 -28.94
CA ASP A 166 -41.81 1.49 -28.56
C ASP A 166 -42.65 0.67 -29.57
N PRO A 167 -43.35 -0.39 -29.11
CA PRO A 167 -44.11 -1.25 -30.00
C PRO A 167 -45.28 -0.52 -30.71
N GLU A 168 -45.67 0.66 -30.23
CA GLU A 168 -46.72 1.49 -30.83
C GLU A 168 -46.17 2.53 -31.82
N ASP A 169 -44.84 2.65 -31.97
CA ASP A 169 -44.24 3.59 -32.92
C ASP A 169 -44.34 3.07 -34.36
N THR A 170 -44.68 3.95 -35.28
CA THR A 170 -44.84 3.61 -36.71
C THR A 170 -44.01 4.57 -37.55
N LYS A 171 -43.32 4.02 -38.57
CA LYS A 171 -42.42 4.79 -39.42
C LYS A 171 -43.16 5.99 -40.04
N PRO A 172 -42.72 7.24 -39.80
CA PRO A 172 -43.41 8.41 -40.33
C PRO A 172 -43.34 8.45 -41.87
N GLU A 173 -44.40 8.95 -42.49
CA GLU A 173 -44.47 9.08 -43.95
C GLU A 173 -43.41 10.06 -44.46
N VAL A 174 -42.64 9.62 -45.45
CA VAL A 174 -41.60 10.43 -46.08
C VAL A 174 -42.29 11.45 -46.99
N MET A 175 -42.30 12.72 -46.60
CA MET A 175 -42.74 13.79 -47.49
C MET A 175 -41.69 13.97 -48.59
N LEU A 176 -42.07 13.66 -49.84
CA LEU A 176 -41.29 13.93 -51.07
C LEU A 176 -41.33 15.42 -51.43
#